data_AF-A0A165B3Q3-F1
#
_entry.id   AF-A0A165B3Q3-F1
#
_cell.length_a   1.000
_cell.length_b   1.000
_cell.length_c   1.000
_cell.angle_alpha   90.00
_cell.angle_beta   90.00
_cell.angle_gamma   90.00
#
_symmetry.space_group_name_H-M   'P 1'
#
loop_
_entity.id
_entity.type
_entity.pdbx_description
1 polymer ?
#
loop_
_entity_poly.entity_id
_entity_poly.type
_entity_poly.pdbx_seq_one_letter_code
_entity_poly.pdbx_strand_id
1 'polypeptide(L)'
;MPPNSLESLPVHILEEITALAVARDVGPPSGLLDLLPVSRTVHSKLATSHVHARIFQLTFDTEAPLRRFGRASLTVRKLKTELVDRWRTLSRLKLRAPVPQHHDEAHDLWKAYLMLLEDDGKNVRHLLEYANVRGYVLDHFSRWLAAPSHPPQRWPAETPKNALCAWILALTDNYDLLVRESDDHKKAVQLFYLIYVYTVFMVRRPTPSSRCR
;
A
#
# COMPACT_ATOMS: atom_id res chain seq x y z
N MET A 1 29.44 -29.80 25.63
CA MET A 1 29.29 -29.44 24.19
C MET A 1 29.34 -27.94 24.11
N PRO A 2 30.12 -27.32 23.19
CA PRO A 2 29.99 -25.89 22.98
C PRO A 2 28.55 -25.61 22.53
N PRO A 3 27.92 -24.50 22.98
CA PRO A 3 26.57 -24.17 22.56
C PRO A 3 26.56 -24.03 21.03
N ASN A 4 25.58 -24.65 20.37
CA ASN A 4 25.38 -24.51 18.93
C ASN A 4 25.22 -23.02 18.60
N SER A 5 26.23 -22.44 17.96
CA SER A 5 26.24 -21.03 17.60
C SER A 5 25.27 -20.78 16.44
N LEU A 6 24.54 -19.66 16.47
CA LEU A 6 23.70 -19.23 15.36
C LEU A 6 24.51 -19.14 14.05
N GLU A 7 25.81 -18.86 14.15
CA GLU A 7 26.72 -18.75 13.02
C GLU A 7 27.02 -20.08 12.33
N SER A 8 26.89 -21.22 13.02
CA SER A 8 27.12 -22.54 12.42
C SER A 8 25.90 -23.08 11.66
N LEU A 9 24.76 -22.39 11.72
CA LEU A 9 23.55 -22.83 11.02
C LEU A 9 23.70 -22.73 9.49
N PRO A 10 23.08 -23.67 8.74
CA PRO A 10 22.91 -23.53 7.29
C PRO A 10 22.13 -22.25 6.94
N VAL A 11 22.45 -21.65 5.79
CA VAL A 11 21.86 -20.38 5.36
C VAL A 11 20.33 -20.42 5.27
N HIS A 12 19.74 -21.53 4.82
CA HIS A 12 18.29 -21.67 4.69
C HIS A 12 17.57 -21.71 6.05
N ILE A 13 18.20 -22.30 7.08
CA ILE A 13 17.66 -22.31 8.45
C ILE A 13 17.78 -20.92 9.06
N LEU A 14 18.93 -20.27 8.90
CA LEU A 14 19.14 -18.92 9.38
C LEU A 14 18.17 -17.93 8.71
N GLU A 15 17.91 -18.09 7.41
CA GLU A 15 16.91 -17.34 6.65
C GLU A 15 15.52 -17.49 7.25
N GLU A 16 15.06 -18.74 7.46
CA GLU A 16 13.71 -19.01 7.97
C GLU A 16 13.52 -18.46 9.38
N ILE A 17 14.48 -18.72 10.29
CA ILE A 17 14.47 -18.17 11.65
C ILE A 17 14.42 -16.65 11.61
N THR A 18 15.27 -16.02 10.80
CA THR A 18 15.31 -14.56 10.68
C THR A 18 13.99 -14.03 10.16
N ALA A 19 13.45 -14.61 9.10
CA ALA A 19 12.20 -14.16 8.50
C ALA A 19 11.03 -14.26 9.47
N LEU A 20 10.90 -15.38 10.19
CA LEU A 20 9.86 -15.57 11.21
C LEU A 20 10.03 -14.62 12.41
N ALA A 21 11.27 -14.33 12.81
CA ALA A 21 11.54 -13.45 13.94
C ALA A 21 11.28 -11.96 13.63
N VAL A 22 11.46 -11.53 12.38
CA VAL A 22 11.35 -10.11 11.99
C VAL A 22 10.08 -9.77 11.23
N ALA A 23 9.38 -10.75 10.65
CA ALA A 23 8.09 -10.52 10.02
C ALA A 23 7.09 -10.01 11.08
N ARG A 24 6.29 -9.03 10.68
CA ARG A 24 5.28 -8.42 11.54
C ARG A 24 3.93 -8.44 10.85
N ASP A 25 2.89 -8.61 11.64
CA ASP A 25 1.51 -8.48 11.15
C ASP A 25 1.24 -7.06 10.64
N VAL A 26 1.80 -6.05 11.30
CA VAL A 26 1.67 -4.63 10.95
C VAL A 26 3.01 -3.90 11.14
N GLY A 27 3.41 -3.14 10.13
CA GLY A 27 4.63 -2.32 10.17
C GLY A 27 5.90 -3.03 9.71
N PRO A 28 6.99 -2.27 9.46
CA PRO A 28 8.17 -2.78 8.80
C PRO A 28 8.93 -3.80 9.64
N PRO A 29 9.73 -4.70 9.02
CA PRO A 29 10.55 -5.68 9.72
C PRO A 29 11.77 -5.03 10.39
N SER A 30 11.54 -4.13 11.34
CA SER A 30 12.58 -3.31 11.99
C SER A 30 13.66 -4.14 12.69
N GLY A 31 13.30 -5.32 13.22
CA GLY A 31 14.24 -6.22 13.88
C GLY A 31 15.35 -6.75 12.96
N LEU A 32 15.16 -6.66 11.63
CA LEU A 32 16.23 -6.97 10.69
C LEU A 32 17.39 -5.97 10.81
N LEU A 33 17.09 -4.69 11.01
CA LEU A 33 18.12 -3.65 11.18
C LEU A 33 18.90 -3.84 12.48
N ASP A 34 18.25 -4.38 13.51
CA ASP A 34 18.88 -4.67 14.80
C ASP A 34 19.78 -5.93 14.74
N LEU A 35 19.42 -6.92 13.90
CA LEU A 35 20.17 -8.17 13.77
C LEU A 35 21.44 -8.04 12.92
N LEU A 36 21.39 -7.28 11.83
CA LEU A 36 22.51 -7.13 10.89
C LEU A 36 23.84 -6.64 11.50
N PRO A 37 23.89 -5.75 12.50
CA PRO A 37 25.14 -5.33 13.12
C PRO A 37 25.70 -6.33 14.15
N VAL A 38 24.92 -7.32 14.61
CA VAL A 38 25.32 -8.22 15.70
C VAL A 38 26.43 -9.18 15.28
N SER A 39 26.43 -9.67 14.04
CA SER A 39 27.45 -10.59 13.53
C SER A 39 27.70 -10.40 12.03
N ARG A 40 28.97 -10.21 11.66
CA ARG A 40 29.39 -10.13 10.25
C ARG A 40 29.14 -11.43 9.50
N THR A 41 29.30 -12.57 10.18
CA THR A 41 29.04 -13.90 9.62
C THR A 41 27.57 -14.05 9.27
N VAL A 42 26.67 -13.71 10.21
CA VAL A 42 25.22 -13.75 10.01
C VAL A 42 24.81 -12.77 8.91
N HIS A 43 25.32 -11.54 8.93
CA HIS A 43 25.07 -10.55 7.89
C HIS A 43 25.45 -11.09 6.51
N SER A 44 26.67 -11.59 6.34
CA SER A 44 27.15 -12.10 5.04
C SER A 44 26.28 -13.24 4.50
N LYS A 45 25.87 -14.18 5.38
CA LYS A 45 24.93 -15.24 5.03
C LYS A 45 23.56 -14.68 4.61
N LEU A 46 23.00 -13.75 5.38
CA LEU A 46 21.70 -13.16 5.09
C LEU A 46 21.70 -12.27 3.84
N ALA A 47 22.79 -11.54 3.57
CA ALA A 47 22.92 -10.67 2.40
C ALA A 47 22.83 -11.43 1.08
N THR A 48 23.35 -12.66 1.04
CA THR A 48 23.30 -13.55 -0.14
C THR A 48 22.04 -14.43 -0.18
N SER A 49 21.32 -14.54 0.93
CA SER A 49 20.11 -15.37 1.08
C SER A 49 18.87 -14.80 0.38
N HIS A 50 17.73 -15.47 0.51
CA HIS A 50 16.40 -15.05 0.06
C HIS A 50 15.53 -14.45 1.18
N VAL A 51 16.14 -14.10 2.33
CA VAL A 51 15.43 -13.59 3.52
C VAL A 51 14.42 -12.48 3.25
N HIS A 52 14.72 -11.52 2.39
CA HIS A 52 13.79 -10.44 2.04
C HIS A 52 12.56 -10.95 1.28
N ALA A 53 12.72 -11.93 0.38
CA ALA A 53 11.58 -12.55 -0.30
C ALA A 53 10.74 -13.37 0.69
N ARG A 54 11.40 -14.05 1.64
CA ARG A 54 10.70 -14.81 2.68
C ARG A 54 9.92 -13.90 3.62
N ILE A 55 10.52 -12.80 4.07
CA ILE A 55 9.84 -11.76 4.86
C ILE A 55 8.62 -11.23 4.10
N PHE A 56 8.75 -10.95 2.79
CA PHE A 56 7.62 -10.48 1.97
C PHE A 56 6.44 -11.45 2.01
N GLN A 57 6.68 -12.74 1.79
CA GLN A 57 5.64 -13.78 1.80
C GLN A 57 4.96 -13.92 3.17
N LEU A 58 5.69 -13.69 4.25
CA LEU A 58 5.12 -13.72 5.60
C LEU A 58 4.30 -12.45 5.89
N THR A 59 4.70 -11.30 5.35
CA THR A 59 4.20 -9.97 5.72
C THR A 59 3.07 -9.46 4.82
N PHE A 60 3.09 -9.76 3.52
CA PHE A 60 2.12 -9.30 2.52
C PHE A 60 1.41 -10.46 1.85
N ASP A 61 0.26 -10.18 1.23
CA ASP A 61 -0.50 -11.17 0.49
C ASP A 61 0.14 -11.47 -0.86
N THR A 62 0.43 -12.75 -1.10
CA THR A 62 1.02 -13.24 -2.36
C THR A 62 0.05 -14.08 -3.18
N GLU A 63 -1.01 -14.60 -2.56
CA GLU A 63 -1.93 -15.52 -3.21
C GLU A 63 -2.77 -14.81 -4.28
N ALA A 64 -3.32 -13.62 -4.01
CA ALA A 64 -4.02 -12.84 -5.03
C ALA A 64 -3.14 -12.50 -6.26
N PRO A 65 -1.90 -11.96 -6.10
CA PRO A 65 -0.98 -11.81 -7.22
C PRO A 65 -0.68 -13.13 -7.95
N LEU A 66 -0.48 -14.23 -7.21
CA LEU A 66 -0.18 -15.55 -7.78
C LEU A 66 -1.32 -16.02 -8.69
N ARG A 67 -2.58 -15.88 -8.24
CA ARG A 67 -3.77 -16.26 -9.01
C ARG A 67 -3.92 -15.43 -10.28
N ARG A 68 -3.60 -14.14 -10.23
CA ARG A 68 -3.79 -13.20 -11.35
C ARG A 68 -2.70 -13.23 -12.41
N PHE A 69 -1.44 -13.35 -11.97
CA PHE A 69 -0.28 -13.16 -12.84
C PHE A 69 0.58 -14.43 -12.96
N GLY A 70 0.27 -15.49 -12.23
CA GLY A 70 0.96 -16.77 -12.26
C GLY A 70 2.35 -16.73 -11.59
N ARG A 71 2.97 -17.91 -11.45
CA ARG A 71 4.24 -18.09 -10.72
C ARG A 71 5.42 -17.28 -11.26
N ALA A 72 5.47 -17.05 -12.57
CA ALA A 72 6.53 -16.26 -13.21
C ALA A 72 6.54 -14.78 -12.76
N SER A 73 5.44 -14.30 -12.18
CA SER A 73 5.34 -12.94 -11.62
C SER A 73 5.91 -12.82 -10.21
N LEU A 74 6.07 -13.91 -9.47
CA LEU A 74 6.51 -13.93 -8.06
C LEU A 74 7.90 -14.55 -7.89
N THR A 75 8.86 -14.10 -8.71
CA THR A 75 10.25 -14.53 -8.55
C THR A 75 10.84 -13.95 -7.26
N VAL A 76 11.80 -14.65 -6.65
CA VAL A 76 12.53 -14.18 -5.46
C VAL A 76 12.99 -12.72 -5.62
N ARG A 77 13.57 -12.38 -6.78
CA ARG A 77 14.02 -11.02 -7.08
C ARG A 77 12.88 -9.99 -6.99
N LYS A 78 11.72 -10.29 -7.59
CA LYS A 78 10.55 -9.39 -7.56
C LYS A 78 10.01 -9.23 -6.15
N LEU A 79 9.91 -10.31 -5.38
CA LEU A 79 9.46 -10.27 -3.98
C LEU A 79 10.39 -9.43 -3.10
N LYS A 80 11.72 -9.53 -3.29
CA LYS A 80 12.69 -8.68 -2.60
C LYS A 80 12.48 -7.19 -2.91
N THR A 81 12.29 -6.86 -4.19
CA THR A 81 12.03 -5.48 -4.63
C THR A 81 10.71 -4.97 -4.07
N GLU A 82 9.64 -5.75 -4.16
CA GLU A 82 8.32 -5.39 -3.64
C GLU A 82 8.33 -5.14 -2.14
N LEU A 83 9.09 -5.91 -1.35
CA LEU A 83 9.24 -5.65 0.09
C LEU A 83 9.73 -4.23 0.36
N VAL A 84 10.82 -3.85 -0.30
CA VAL A 84 11.44 -2.53 -0.10
C VAL A 84 10.51 -1.42 -0.60
N ASP A 85 9.92 -1.61 -1.77
CA ASP A 85 9.10 -0.58 -2.40
C ASP A 85 7.80 -0.35 -1.63
N ARG A 86 7.11 -1.40 -1.19
CA ARG A 86 5.89 -1.27 -0.38
C ARG A 86 6.19 -0.57 0.94
N TRP A 87 7.25 -0.93 1.65
CA TRP A 87 7.60 -0.26 2.90
C TRP A 87 7.97 1.21 2.72
N ARG A 88 8.66 1.55 1.63
CA ARG A 88 8.94 2.96 1.28
C ARG A 88 7.66 3.73 0.98
N THR A 89 6.76 3.17 0.18
CA THR A 89 5.46 3.79 -0.13
C THR A 89 4.62 3.98 1.13
N LEU A 90 4.43 2.93 1.93
CA LEU A 90 3.67 3.01 3.19
C LEU A 90 4.25 4.06 4.14
N SER A 91 5.57 4.15 4.24
CA SER A 91 6.23 5.13 5.10
C SER A 91 6.06 6.56 4.58
N ARG A 92 6.12 6.79 3.26
CA ARG A 92 5.85 8.11 2.67
C ARG A 92 4.40 8.54 2.86
N LEU A 93 3.44 7.63 2.65
CA LEU A 93 2.03 7.87 2.89
C LEU A 93 1.79 8.24 4.36
N LYS A 94 2.36 7.47 5.30
CA LYS A 94 2.27 7.74 6.73
C LYS A 94 2.77 9.14 7.09
N LEU A 95 3.96 9.50 6.60
CA LEU A 95 4.63 10.76 6.92
C LEU A 95 4.14 11.95 6.09
N ARG A 96 3.21 11.75 5.14
CA ARG A 96 2.81 12.75 4.14
C ARG A 96 4.02 13.31 3.36
N ALA A 97 5.04 12.49 3.17
CA ALA A 97 6.30 12.89 2.55
C ALA A 97 6.11 13.12 1.04
N PRO A 98 6.92 13.99 0.42
CA PRO A 98 6.89 14.19 -1.02
C PRO A 98 7.28 12.90 -1.78
N VAL A 99 6.66 12.71 -2.94
CA VAL A 99 7.02 11.65 -3.87
C VAL A 99 8.38 11.99 -4.51
N PRO A 100 9.30 11.02 -4.70
CA PRO A 100 10.59 11.27 -5.35
C PRO A 100 10.44 11.92 -6.73
N GLN A 101 11.38 12.80 -7.10
CA GLN A 101 11.31 13.60 -8.35
C GLN A 101 11.15 12.77 -9.63
N HIS A 102 11.61 11.52 -9.64
CA HIS A 102 11.53 10.62 -10.80
C HIS A 102 10.24 9.82 -10.88
N HIS A 103 9.34 9.98 -9.91
CA HIS A 103 8.06 9.28 -9.85
C HIS A 103 6.90 10.26 -10.13
N ASP A 104 5.86 9.76 -10.78
CA ASP A 104 4.59 10.48 -10.91
C ASP A 104 3.99 10.76 -9.52
N GLU A 105 3.29 11.89 -9.36
CA GLU A 105 2.67 12.31 -8.09
C GLU A 105 1.69 11.25 -7.54
N ALA A 106 1.13 10.41 -8.41
CA ALA A 106 0.20 9.35 -8.06
C ALA A 106 0.88 7.98 -7.79
N HIS A 107 2.21 7.87 -7.88
CA HIS A 107 2.92 6.59 -7.76
C HIS A 107 2.59 5.83 -6.46
N ASP A 108 2.61 6.53 -5.33
CA ASP A 108 2.30 5.91 -4.02
C ASP A 108 0.82 5.50 -3.91
N LEU A 109 -0.08 6.26 -4.52
CA LEU A 109 -1.50 5.93 -4.58
C LEU A 109 -1.76 4.72 -5.47
N TRP A 110 -1.05 4.59 -6.59
CA TRP A 110 -1.11 3.39 -7.42
C TRP A 110 -0.67 2.15 -6.67
N LYS A 111 0.46 2.22 -5.96
CA LYS A 111 0.95 1.14 -5.10
C LYS A 111 -0.08 0.78 -4.01
N ALA A 112 -0.63 1.77 -3.31
CA ALA A 112 -1.65 1.55 -2.29
C ALA A 112 -2.91 0.92 -2.86
N TYR A 113 -3.39 1.40 -4.01
CA TYR A 113 -4.54 0.85 -4.71
C TYR A 113 -4.31 -0.60 -5.15
N LEU A 114 -3.15 -0.92 -5.72
CA LEU A 114 -2.80 -2.30 -6.07
C LEU A 114 -2.75 -3.19 -4.84
N MET A 115 -2.19 -2.73 -3.72
CA MET A 115 -2.18 -3.47 -2.47
C MET A 115 -3.59 -3.77 -1.96
N LEU A 116 -4.55 -2.85 -2.11
CA LEU A 116 -5.97 -3.10 -1.79
C LEU A 116 -6.58 -4.14 -2.72
N LEU A 117 -6.30 -4.07 -4.02
CA LEU A 117 -6.80 -5.06 -4.97
C LEU A 117 -6.22 -6.46 -4.73
N GLU A 118 -5.01 -6.53 -4.19
CA GLU A 118 -4.29 -7.77 -3.89
C GLU A 118 -4.51 -8.27 -2.46
N ASP A 119 -5.36 -7.60 -1.68
CA ASP A 119 -5.60 -7.95 -0.29
C ASP A 119 -6.34 -9.29 -0.16
N ASP A 120 -5.75 -10.19 0.63
CA ASP A 120 -6.40 -11.40 1.17
C ASP A 120 -6.40 -11.32 2.72
N GLY A 121 -6.17 -10.13 3.30
CA GLY A 121 -6.30 -9.81 4.73
C GLY A 121 -5.06 -9.20 5.39
N LYS A 122 -3.88 -9.26 4.77
CA LYS A 122 -2.64 -8.69 5.34
C LYS A 122 -2.37 -7.29 4.81
N ASN A 123 -2.53 -7.07 3.51
CA ASN A 123 -2.18 -5.80 2.87
C ASN A 123 -2.99 -4.62 3.44
N VAL A 124 -4.29 -4.83 3.67
CA VAL A 124 -5.22 -3.81 4.18
C VAL A 124 -4.83 -3.35 5.58
N ARG A 125 -4.33 -4.25 6.43
CA ARG A 125 -3.87 -3.90 7.79
C ARG A 125 -2.68 -2.95 7.75
N HIS A 126 -1.71 -3.19 6.87
CA HIS A 126 -0.58 -2.26 6.70
C HIS A 126 -1.03 -0.90 6.17
N LEU A 127 -2.00 -0.87 5.26
CA LEU A 127 -2.52 0.37 4.67
C LEU A 127 -3.31 1.21 5.69
N LEU A 128 -4.15 0.58 6.50
CA LEU A 128 -5.01 1.26 7.46
C LEU A 128 -4.30 1.54 8.79
N GLU A 129 -3.70 0.52 9.40
CA GLU A 129 -3.13 0.60 10.76
C GLU A 129 -1.75 1.26 10.76
N TYR A 130 -0.89 0.96 9.77
CA TYR A 130 0.46 1.53 9.73
C TYR A 130 0.53 2.84 8.93
N ALA A 131 0.03 2.83 7.69
CA ALA A 131 0.19 3.98 6.78
C ALA A 131 -0.90 5.05 6.95
N ASN A 132 -2.02 4.73 7.61
CA ASN A 132 -3.20 5.59 7.69
C ASN A 132 -3.56 6.20 6.32
N VAL A 133 -3.68 5.33 5.31
CA VAL A 133 -3.97 5.75 3.93
C VAL A 133 -5.34 6.44 3.84
N ARG A 134 -6.29 6.05 4.69
CA ARG A 134 -7.61 6.69 4.74
C ARG A 134 -7.49 8.14 5.20
N GLY A 135 -6.76 8.40 6.28
CA GLY A 135 -6.45 9.77 6.71
C GLY A 135 -5.75 10.56 5.60
N TYR A 136 -4.84 9.94 4.85
CA TYR A 136 -4.14 10.62 3.74
C TYR A 136 -5.12 11.16 2.70
N VAL A 137 -6.07 10.32 2.31
CA VAL A 137 -7.07 10.63 1.28
C VAL A 137 -8.10 11.65 1.80
N LEU A 138 -8.55 11.50 3.04
CA LEU A 138 -9.45 12.45 3.69
C LEU A 138 -8.80 13.84 3.82
N ASP A 139 -7.51 13.91 4.19
CA ASP A 139 -6.74 15.15 4.24
C ASP A 139 -6.62 15.80 2.85
N HIS A 140 -6.50 15.00 1.79
CA HIS A 140 -6.45 15.48 0.40
C HIS A 140 -7.77 16.13 -0.01
N PHE A 141 -8.90 15.46 0.18
CA PHE A 141 -10.21 16.02 -0.18
C PHE A 141 -10.66 17.14 0.74
N SER A 142 -10.32 17.11 2.02
CA SER A 142 -10.63 18.19 2.96
C SER A 142 -9.93 19.49 2.57
N ARG A 143 -8.65 19.42 2.18
CA ARG A 143 -7.91 20.59 1.66
C ARG A 143 -8.50 21.12 0.36
N TRP A 144 -8.96 20.23 -0.51
CA TRP A 144 -9.63 20.62 -1.75
C TRP A 144 -10.97 21.34 -1.47
N LEU A 145 -11.80 20.80 -0.56
CA LEU A 145 -13.06 21.42 -0.14
C LEU A 145 -12.88 22.79 0.54
N ALA A 146 -11.80 22.96 1.30
CA ALA A 146 -11.50 24.20 2.00
C ALA A 146 -10.87 25.28 1.11
N ALA A 147 -10.43 24.94 -0.10
CA ALA A 147 -9.71 25.88 -0.96
C ALA A 147 -10.66 26.96 -1.54
N PRO A 148 -10.44 28.26 -1.26
CA PRO A 148 -11.36 29.35 -1.59
C PRO A 148 -11.56 29.58 -3.10
N SER A 149 -10.66 29.04 -3.91
CA SER A 149 -10.67 29.12 -5.37
C SER A 149 -11.60 28.10 -6.05
N HIS A 150 -12.25 27.20 -5.30
CA HIS A 150 -13.20 26.24 -5.87
C HIS A 150 -14.63 26.76 -5.72
N PRO A 151 -15.35 27.02 -6.83
CA PRO A 151 -16.76 27.34 -6.70
C PRO A 151 -17.49 26.14 -6.07
N PRO A 152 -18.47 26.36 -5.17
CA PRO A 152 -19.11 25.33 -4.33
C PRO A 152 -19.84 24.21 -5.11
N GLN A 153 -19.83 24.23 -6.43
CA GLN A 153 -20.49 23.30 -7.34
C GLN A 153 -19.54 22.58 -8.32
N ARG A 154 -18.23 22.85 -8.31
CA ARG A 154 -17.29 22.10 -9.16
C ARG A 154 -16.73 20.91 -8.41
N TRP A 155 -16.92 19.72 -8.97
CA TRP A 155 -16.24 18.50 -8.56
C TRP A 155 -14.72 18.60 -8.77
N PRO A 156 -13.91 17.77 -8.07
CA PRO A 156 -12.49 17.70 -8.33
C PRO A 156 -12.22 17.38 -9.81
N ALA A 157 -11.14 17.94 -10.35
CA ALA A 157 -10.72 17.59 -11.71
C ALA A 157 -10.45 16.09 -11.83
N GLU A 158 -10.80 15.50 -12.97
CA GLU A 158 -10.56 14.08 -13.26
C GLU A 158 -9.07 13.85 -13.52
N THR A 159 -8.29 13.71 -12.45
CA THR A 159 -6.86 13.38 -12.48
C THR A 159 -6.64 11.98 -11.93
N PRO A 160 -5.56 11.27 -12.33
CA PRO A 160 -5.22 9.96 -11.76
C PRO A 160 -5.15 9.98 -10.23
N LYS A 161 -4.55 11.03 -9.66
CA LYS A 161 -4.48 11.25 -8.21
C LYS A 161 -5.86 11.32 -7.56
N ASN A 162 -6.76 12.15 -8.08
CA ASN A 162 -8.12 12.29 -7.53
C ASN A 162 -8.93 11.01 -7.69
N ALA A 163 -8.81 10.34 -8.83
CA ALA A 163 -9.46 9.05 -9.06
C ALA A 163 -8.97 7.98 -8.09
N LEU A 164 -7.65 7.83 -7.91
CA LEU A 164 -7.09 6.86 -6.96
C LEU A 164 -7.46 7.17 -5.52
N CYS A 165 -7.42 8.44 -5.12
CA CYS A 165 -7.92 8.86 -3.81
C CYS A 165 -9.38 8.43 -3.62
N ALA A 166 -10.26 8.69 -4.59
CA ALA A 166 -11.66 8.30 -4.51
C ALA A 166 -11.84 6.77 -4.44
N TRP A 167 -11.10 6.00 -5.25
CA TRP A 167 -11.13 4.54 -5.22
C TRP A 167 -10.59 3.95 -3.91
N ILE A 168 -9.47 4.47 -3.40
CA ILE A 168 -8.91 4.05 -2.12
C ILE A 168 -9.91 4.33 -1.00
N LEU A 169 -10.55 5.51 -1.00
CA LEU A 169 -11.61 5.81 -0.03
C LEU A 169 -12.75 4.80 -0.17
N ALA A 170 -13.26 4.57 -1.37
CA ALA A 170 -14.35 3.63 -1.64
C ALA A 170 -14.04 2.19 -1.19
N LEU A 171 -12.79 1.74 -1.34
CA LEU A 171 -12.35 0.40 -0.97
C LEU A 171 -12.00 0.26 0.52
N THR A 172 -11.85 1.36 1.25
CA THR A 172 -11.47 1.35 2.67
C THR A 172 -12.58 1.84 3.60
N ASP A 173 -13.58 2.55 3.08
CA ASP A 173 -14.70 3.05 3.87
C ASP A 173 -15.91 2.13 3.82
N ASN A 174 -16.69 2.23 4.90
CA ASN A 174 -18.10 1.92 4.93
C ASN A 174 -18.84 3.24 5.13
N TYR A 175 -19.97 3.45 4.46
CA TYR A 175 -20.81 4.64 4.61
C TYR A 175 -21.07 5.00 6.09
N ASP A 176 -21.27 3.99 6.93
CA ASP A 176 -21.50 4.17 8.37
C ASP A 176 -20.29 4.77 9.11
N LEU A 177 -19.06 4.49 8.66
CA LEU A 177 -17.83 5.04 9.24
C LEU A 177 -17.64 6.51 8.84
N LEU A 178 -17.92 6.86 7.58
CA LEU A 178 -17.86 8.24 7.10
C LEU A 178 -18.82 9.17 7.85
N VAL A 179 -20.04 8.70 8.13
CA VAL A 179 -21.05 9.50 8.86
C VAL A 179 -20.69 9.63 10.33
N ARG A 180 -20.12 8.61 10.95
CA ARG A 180 -19.75 8.62 12.39
C ARG A 180 -18.54 9.48 12.70
N GLU A 181 -17.57 9.52 11.80
CA GLU A 181 -16.32 10.26 12.02
C GLU A 181 -16.37 11.70 11.52
N SER A 182 -17.35 12.03 10.68
CA SER A 182 -17.54 13.40 10.24
C SER A 182 -18.48 14.13 11.20
N ASP A 183 -17.93 15.09 11.94
CA ASP A 183 -18.72 16.07 12.70
C ASP A 183 -19.59 16.97 11.79
N ASP A 184 -19.41 16.87 10.47
CA ASP A 184 -20.10 17.65 9.46
C ASP A 184 -20.77 16.74 8.41
N HIS A 185 -22.06 16.48 8.61
CA HIS A 185 -22.87 15.66 7.72
C HIS A 185 -22.80 16.11 6.24
N LYS A 186 -22.58 17.40 5.96
CA LYS A 186 -22.44 17.90 4.58
C LYS A 186 -21.15 17.40 3.93
N LYS A 187 -20.05 17.34 4.69
CA LYS A 187 -18.77 16.79 4.20
C LYS A 187 -18.88 15.29 3.96
N ALA A 188 -19.51 14.55 4.87
CA ALA A 188 -19.76 13.11 4.69
C ALA A 188 -20.60 12.84 3.42
N VAL A 189 -21.67 13.61 3.22
CA VAL A 189 -22.49 13.53 2.02
C VAL A 189 -21.67 13.87 0.77
N GLN A 190 -20.87 14.93 0.77
CA GLN A 190 -19.99 15.29 -0.36
C GLN A 190 -18.95 14.21 -0.68
N LEU A 191 -18.34 13.58 0.33
CA LEU A 191 -17.40 12.48 0.15
C LEU A 191 -18.09 11.22 -0.38
N PHE A 192 -19.28 10.89 0.12
CA PHE A 192 -20.09 9.79 -0.41
C PHE A 192 -20.48 10.02 -1.87
N TYR A 193 -20.88 11.25 -2.19
CA TYR A 193 -21.19 11.67 -3.54
C TYR A 193 -19.97 11.62 -4.47
N LEU A 194 -18.79 11.95 -3.96
CA LEU A 194 -17.53 11.81 -4.69
C LEU A 194 -17.25 10.34 -5.00
N ILE A 195 -17.37 9.44 -4.01
CA ILE A 195 -17.25 8.01 -4.23
C ILE A 195 -18.27 7.53 -5.27
N TYR A 196 -19.53 7.95 -5.14
CA TYR A 196 -20.61 7.57 -6.05
C TYR A 196 -20.36 8.05 -7.49
N VAL A 197 -19.90 9.29 -7.69
CA VAL A 197 -19.57 9.81 -9.02
C VAL A 197 -18.41 9.03 -9.63
N TYR A 198 -17.36 8.73 -8.87
CA TYR A 198 -16.20 8.02 -9.42
C TYR A 198 -16.46 6.52 -9.64
N THR A 199 -17.31 5.87 -8.82
CA THR A 199 -17.57 4.43 -8.93
C THR A 199 -18.76 4.08 -9.83
N VAL A 200 -19.81 4.92 -9.87
CA VAL A 200 -21.04 4.62 -10.61
C VAL A 200 -21.07 5.25 -12.00
N PHE A 201 -20.55 6.48 -12.18
CA PHE A 201 -20.58 7.14 -13.51
C PHE A 201 -19.50 6.62 -14.47
N MET A 202 -18.37 6.06 -13.99
CA MET A 202 -17.37 5.44 -14.89
C MET A 202 -17.85 4.14 -15.56
N VAL A 203 -18.90 3.49 -15.04
CA VAL A 203 -19.49 2.29 -15.66
C VAL A 203 -20.46 2.64 -16.81
N ARG A 204 -20.86 3.91 -16.96
CA ARG A 204 -21.92 4.35 -17.89
C ARG A 204 -21.52 5.50 -18.81
N ARG A 205 -20.37 5.43 -19.49
CA ARG A 205 -20.20 6.18 -20.74
C ARG A 205 -20.48 5.26 -21.93
N PRO A 206 -21.61 5.40 -22.65
CA PRO A 206 -21.68 4.89 -24.00
C PRO A 206 -20.67 5.70 -24.82
N THR A 207 -19.81 4.99 -25.54
CA THR A 207 -18.94 5.60 -26.55
C THR A 207 -19.83 6.41 -27.51
N PRO A 208 -19.52 7.70 -27.78
CA PRO A 208 -20.22 8.40 -28.84
C PRO A 208 -19.84 7.70 -30.14
N SER A 209 -20.77 6.94 -30.70
CA SER A 209 -20.66 6.46 -32.07
C SER A 209 -20.64 7.68 -32.97
N SER A 210 -19.45 8.05 -33.43
CA SER A 210 -19.27 8.96 -34.56
C SER A 210 -19.88 8.27 -35.79
N ARG A 211 -21.17 8.50 -36.02
CA ARG A 211 -21.77 8.25 -37.34
C ARG A 211 -21.49 9.47 -38.20
N CYS A 212 -20.66 9.22 -39.21
CA CYS A 212 -20.45 10.06 -40.37
C CYS A 212 -21.77 10.62 -40.91
N ARG A 213 -21.75 11.90 -41.28
CA ARG A 213 -22.54 12.42 -42.39
C ARG A 213 -21.57 12.84 -43.47
#